data_AF-A0A2E8LD44-F1
#
_entry.id   AF-A0A2E8LD44-F1
#
_cell.length_a   1.000
_cell.length_b   1.000
_cell.length_c   1.000
_cell.angle_alpha   90.00
_cell.angle_beta   90.00
_cell.angle_gamma   90.00
#
_symmetry.space_group_name_H-M   'P 1'
#
loop_
_entity.id
_entity.type
_entity.pdbx_description
1 polymer ?
#
loop_
_entity_poly.entity_id
_entity_poly.type
_entity_poly.pdbx_seq_one_letter_code
_entity_poly.pdbx_strand_id
1 'polypeptide(L)'
;MVSVPVAWLGPSRPPAVAAGDVVLVIGHVRRRLFRVGGGAASRTEVDASTVLRPDSKRLAGILSSSAETIQRSIAGPAQIPPAA
;
A
#
# COMPACT_ATOMS: atom_id res chain seq x y z
N MET A 1 10.54 -12.83 12.57
CA MET A 1 10.37 -11.41 12.22
C MET A 1 9.43 -11.33 11.03
N VAL A 2 8.27 -10.69 11.17
CA VAL A 2 7.28 -10.57 10.09
C VAL A 2 7.46 -9.20 9.44
N SER A 3 7.83 -9.19 8.16
CA SER A 3 7.91 -7.98 7.34
C SER A 3 6.89 -8.06 6.21
N VAL A 4 6.20 -6.96 5.93
CA VAL A 4 5.29 -6.86 4.79
C VAL A 4 6.03 -6.23 3.62
N PRO A 5 6.04 -6.83 2.42
CA PRO A 5 6.61 -6.19 1.24
C PRO A 5 5.85 -4.92 0.88
N VAL A 6 6.60 -3.91 0.44
CA VAL A 6 6.07 -2.69 -0.16
C VAL A 6 6.42 -2.73 -1.64
N ALA A 7 5.40 -2.72 -2.48
CA ALA A 7 5.53 -2.58 -3.92
C ALA A 7 5.33 -1.11 -4.31
N TRP A 8 5.97 -0.69 -5.39
CA TRP A 8 5.72 0.61 -6.00
C TRP A 8 5.58 0.43 -7.50
N LEU A 9 4.34 0.30 -7.98
CA LEU A 9 4.07 -0.01 -9.37
C LEU A 9 3.78 1.27 -10.14
N GLY A 10 4.64 1.59 -11.11
CA GLY A 10 4.50 2.78 -11.97
C GLY A 10 4.73 4.14 -11.30
N PRO A 11 5.73 4.34 -10.42
CA PRO A 11 6.07 5.68 -9.95
C PRO A 11 6.52 6.58 -11.11
N SER A 12 5.97 7.79 -11.18
CA SER A 12 6.54 8.84 -12.03
C SER A 12 7.91 9.31 -11.52
N ARG A 13 8.15 9.22 -10.21
CA ARG A 13 9.44 9.48 -9.58
C ARG A 13 9.62 8.54 -8.38
N PRO A 14 10.66 7.69 -8.37
CA PRO A 14 10.94 6.84 -7.22
C PRO A 14 11.33 7.70 -6.00
N PRO A 15 11.01 7.23 -4.78
CA PRO A 15 11.37 7.91 -3.55
C PRO A 15 12.89 7.89 -3.36
N ALA A 16 13.46 8.97 -2.80
CA ALA A 16 14.85 8.98 -2.39
C ALA A 16 14.98 8.32 -1.00
N VAL A 17 15.10 6.99 -0.99
CA VAL A 17 15.23 6.17 0.23
C VAL A 17 16.41 5.22 0.10
N ALA A 18 17.10 4.98 1.21
CA ALA A 18 18.21 4.06 1.34
C ALA A 18 17.93 3.00 2.43
N ALA A 19 18.73 1.94 2.44
CA ALA A 19 18.67 0.96 3.51
C ALA A 19 18.98 1.63 4.86
N GLY A 20 18.13 1.36 5.86
CA GLY A 20 18.22 1.99 7.19
C GLY A 20 17.37 3.25 7.35
N ASP A 21 16.82 3.82 6.26
CA ASP A 21 15.94 4.98 6.36
C ASP A 21 14.62 4.61 7.05
N VAL A 22 14.21 5.46 8.00
CA VAL A 22 12.85 5.42 8.55
C VAL A 22 11.94 6.20 7.63
N VAL A 23 10.88 5.53 7.15
CA VAL A 23 9.93 6.11 6.21
C VAL A 23 8.50 5.83 6.63
N LEU A 24 7.60 6.72 6.25
CA LEU A 24 6.17 6.47 6.25
C LEU A 24 5.74 6.02 4.86
N VAL A 25 4.98 4.93 4.79
CA VAL A 25 4.39 4.40 3.56
C VAL A 25 2.87 4.52 3.64
N ILE A 26 2.27 5.07 2.59
CA ILE A 26 0.82 5.15 2.40
C ILE A 26 0.49 4.46 1.08
N GLY A 27 -0.54 3.62 1.10
CA GLY A 27 -0.90 2.79 -0.02
C GLY A 27 -2.05 1.85 0.28
N HIS A 28 -2.35 0.98 -0.67
CA HIS A 28 -3.41 -0.02 -0.55
C HIS A 28 -2.82 -1.38 -0.20
N VAL A 29 -3.39 -2.04 0.80
CA VAL A 29 -3.06 -3.44 1.08
C VAL A 29 -3.72 -4.32 0.02
N ARG A 30 -2.93 -5.18 -0.61
CA ARG A 30 -3.44 -6.13 -1.61
C ARG A 30 -2.82 -7.51 -1.45
N ARG A 31 -3.52 -8.52 -1.95
CA ARG A 31 -2.96 -9.87 -2.11
C ARG A 31 -2.39 -10.03 -3.52
N ARG A 32 -1.08 -10.13 -3.64
CA ARG A 32 -0.41 -10.45 -4.90
C ARG A 32 -0.39 -11.96 -5.11
N LEU A 33 -0.91 -12.40 -6.26
CA LEU A 33 -0.81 -13.77 -6.73
C LEU A 33 0.38 -13.89 -7.70
N PHE A 34 1.14 -14.97 -7.62
CA PHE A 34 2.28 -15.23 -8.51
C PHE A 34 2.57 -16.73 -8.59
N ARG A 35 3.39 -17.16 -9.56
CA ARG A 35 3.81 -18.57 -9.69
C ARG A 35 5.17 -18.79 -9.03
N VAL A 36 5.33 -19.92 -8.35
CA VAL A 36 6.61 -20.37 -7.77
C VAL A 36 6.62 -21.90 -7.70
N GLY A 37 7.74 -22.54 -8.07
CA GLY A 37 7.90 -24.00 -7.95
C GLY A 37 6.82 -24.83 -8.64
N GLY A 38 6.34 -24.42 -9.83
CA GLY A 38 5.27 -25.12 -10.56
C GLY A 38 3.85 -24.90 -10.02
N GLY A 39 3.67 -24.15 -8.94
CA GLY A 39 2.36 -23.85 -8.33
C GLY A 39 2.03 -22.36 -8.27
N ALA A 40 0.81 -22.06 -7.80
CA ALA A 40 0.38 -20.71 -7.46
C ALA A 40 0.70 -20.40 -5.99
N ALA A 41 1.17 -19.18 -5.74
CA ALA A 41 1.42 -18.64 -4.42
C ALA A 41 0.77 -17.27 -4.28
N SER A 42 0.65 -16.82 -3.03
CA SER A 42 0.15 -15.49 -2.73
C SER A 42 0.98 -14.82 -1.65
N ARG A 43 1.00 -13.48 -1.66
CA ARG A 43 1.62 -12.68 -0.61
C ARG A 43 0.83 -11.39 -0.42
N THR A 44 0.56 -11.05 0.85
CA THR A 44 0.02 -9.73 1.19
C THR A 44 1.14 -8.70 1.08
N GLU A 45 0.88 -7.62 0.37
CA GLU A 45 1.82 -6.51 0.16
C GLU A 45 1.09 -5.17 0.23
N VAL A 46 1.83 -4.10 0.45
CA VAL A 46 1.34 -2.71 0.32
C VAL A 46 1.74 -2.18 -1.04
N ASP A 47 0.77 -1.79 -1.87
CA ASP A 47 1.01 -1.05 -3.10
C ASP A 47 1.08 0.44 -2.76
N ALA A 48 2.31 0.97 -2.69
CA ALA A 48 2.58 2.32 -2.21
C ALA A 48 2.14 3.36 -3.24
N SER A 49 1.29 4.28 -2.81
CA SER A 49 0.95 5.50 -3.54
C SER A 49 1.84 6.67 -3.12
N THR A 50 2.37 6.64 -1.89
CA THR A 50 3.22 7.70 -1.36
C THR A 50 4.18 7.16 -0.31
N VAL A 51 5.43 7.62 -0.36
CA VAL A 51 6.43 7.39 0.69
C VAL A 51 7.10 8.69 1.05
N LEU A 52 7.22 8.95 2.35
CA LEU A 52 7.72 10.20 2.91
C LEU A 52 8.70 9.90 4.04
N ARG A 53 9.56 10.87 4.34
CA ARG A 53 10.25 10.89 5.63
C ARG A 53 9.30 11.36 6.74
N PRO A 54 9.50 10.94 8.00
CA PRO A 54 8.67 11.34 9.13
C PRO A 54 8.62 12.85 9.39
N ASP A 55 9.66 13.60 8.99
CA ASP A 55 9.78 15.04 9.17
C ASP A 55 9.23 15.86 7.99
N SER A 56 8.62 15.20 7.00
CA SER A 56 8.05 15.87 5.83
C SER A 56 6.96 16.87 6.23
N LYS A 57 7.09 18.12 5.79
CA LYS A 57 6.05 19.16 5.95
C LYS A 57 4.70 18.77 5.34
N ARG A 58 4.68 17.81 4.41
CA ARG A 58 3.46 17.31 3.75
C ARG A 58 2.74 16.23 4.56
N LEU A 59 3.36 15.71 5.62
CA LEU A 59 2.90 14.55 6.37
C LEU A 59 1.47 14.71 6.87
N ALA A 60 1.18 15.81 7.60
CA ALA A 60 -0.12 16.04 8.20
C ALA A 60 -1.26 16.04 7.15
N GLY A 61 -1.08 16.79 6.06
CA GLY A 61 -2.08 16.86 4.99
C GLY A 61 -2.31 15.52 4.29
N ILE A 62 -1.25 14.75 4.06
CA ILE A 62 -1.35 13.44 3.41
C ILE A 62 -2.02 12.43 4.35
N LEU A 63 -1.71 12.44 5.65
CA LEU A 63 -2.36 11.57 6.64
C LEU A 63 -3.87 11.86 6.73
N SER A 64 -4.27 13.12 6.83
CA SER A 64 -5.70 13.49 6.88
C SER A 64 -6.45 13.02 5.63
N SER A 65 -5.91 13.30 4.44
CA SER A 65 -6.53 12.88 3.17
C SER A 65 -6.60 11.34 3.03
N SER A 66 -5.58 10.64 3.52
CA SER A 66 -5.56 9.17 3.52
C SER A 66 -6.59 8.60 4.48
N ALA A 67 -6.72 9.16 5.68
CA ALA A 67 -7.73 8.75 6.66
C ALA A 67 -9.16 8.94 6.12
N GLU A 68 -9.43 10.08 5.47
CA GLU A 68 -10.72 10.32 4.80
C GLU A 68 -11.00 9.32 3.69
N THR A 69 -9.99 9.00 2.87
CA THR A 69 -10.10 7.98 1.81
C THR A 69 -10.43 6.62 2.39
N ILE A 70 -9.70 6.20 3.44
CA ILE A 70 -9.93 4.94 4.14
C ILE A 70 -11.36 4.92 4.65
N GLN A 71 -11.77 5.93 5.44
CA GLN A 71 -13.11 6.01 6.03
C GLN A 71 -14.24 5.93 5.00
N ARG A 72 -14.07 6.62 3.85
CA ARG A 72 -15.03 6.57 2.74
C ARG A 72 -15.12 5.18 2.11
N SER A 73 -14.00 4.46 2.02
CA SER A 73 -13.97 3.10 1.46
C SER A 73 -14.66 2.08 2.36
N ILE A 74 -14.63 2.27 3.69
CA ILE A 74 -15.34 1.40 4.65
C ILE A 74 -16.86 1.68 4.64
N ALA A 75 -17.27 2.91 4.31
CA ALA A 75 -18.66 3.35 4.31
C ALA A 75 -19.41 3.05 2.99
N GLY A 76 -18.74 2.60 1.92
CA GLY A 76 -19.37 2.19 0.66
C GLY A 76 -19.85 0.73 0.70
N PRO A 77 -20.92 0.35 -0.03
CA PRO A 77 -21.46 -1.00 0.06
C PRO A 77 -20.50 -2.02 -0.58
N ALA A 78 -20.06 -3.00 0.22
CA ALA A 78 -19.58 -4.27 -0.29
C ALA A 78 -20.76 -5.03 -0.92
N GLN A 79 -21.06 -4.75 -2.20
CA GLN A 79 -21.92 -5.62 -3.01
C GLN A 79 -21.02 -6.63 -3.72
N ILE A 80 -20.88 -7.82 -3.13
CA ILE A 80 -20.40 -9.00 -3.83
C ILE A 80 -21.64 -9.60 -4.50
N PRO A 81 -21.79 -9.57 -5.83
CA PRO A 81 -22.90 -10.26 -6.48
C PRO A 81 -22.82 -11.75 -6.16
N PRO A 82 -23.96 -12.42 -5.89
CA PRO A 82 -23.96 -13.86 -5.65
C PRO A 82 -23.37 -14.58 -6.86
N ALA A 83 -22.50 -15.55 -6.59
CA ALA A 83 -21.99 -16.44 -7.62
C ALA A 83 -23.17 -17.18 -8.27
N ALA A 84 -23.27 -17.10 -9.60
CA ALA A 84 -24.23 -17.84 -10.42
C ALA A 84 -23.86 -19.32 -10.50
#